data_AF-A0A7S0PW38-F1
#
_entry.id   AF-A0A7S0PW38-F1
#
_cell.length_a   1.000
_cell.length_b   1.000
_cell.length_c   1.000
_cell.angle_alpha   90.00
_cell.angle_beta   90.00
_cell.angle_gamma   90.00
#
_symmetry.space_group_name_H-M   'P 1'
#
loop_
_entity.id
_entity.type
_entity.pdbx_description
1 polymer ?
#
loop_
_entity_poly.entity_id
_entity_poly.type
_entity_poly.pdbx_seq_one_letter_code
_entity_poly.pdbx_strand_id
1 'polypeptide(L)'
;AEQHNEWAQRAGIDVWVVSYKSETSQTTQDFQAGMMKANNIDKIKFCMLYETLSALPTYDFSDGTTALDSVIGSMIHIRDTYFDHPSYLKINGRPVVCLYVTRRWENFEPNMLDIMKEAI
;
A
#
# COMPACT_ATOMS: atom_id res chain seq x y z
N ALA A 1 -13.03 8.32 11.45
CA ALA A 1 -12.41 8.64 10.16
C ALA A 1 -12.82 10.01 9.64
N GLU A 2 -14.12 10.32 9.60
CA GLU A 2 -14.63 11.60 9.06
C GLU A 2 -13.97 12.83 9.67
N GLN A 3 -13.84 12.86 11.00
CA GLN A 3 -13.16 13.96 11.70
C GLN A 3 -11.70 14.15 11.26
N HIS A 4 -10.96 13.06 11.01
CA HIS A 4 -9.59 13.14 10.53
C HIS A 4 -9.53 13.72 9.11
N ASN A 5 -10.47 13.35 8.24
CA ASN A 5 -10.55 13.90 6.88
C ASN A 5 -10.84 15.41 6.91
N GLU A 6 -11.71 15.88 7.81
CA GLU A 6 -11.95 17.32 8.00
C GLU A 6 -10.71 18.06 8.50
N TRP A 7 -9.97 17.48 9.44
CA TRP A 7 -8.72 18.08 9.94
C TRP A 7 -7.66 18.13 8.85
N ALA A 8 -7.48 17.05 8.10
CA ALA A 8 -6.57 17.00 6.96
C ALA A 8 -6.89 18.09 5.94
N GLN A 9 -8.17 18.24 5.58
CA GLN A 9 -8.61 19.26 4.64
C GLN A 9 -8.30 20.68 5.15
N ARG A 10 -8.55 20.96 6.43
CA ARG A 10 -8.21 22.26 7.05
C ARG A 10 -6.71 22.52 7.12
N ALA A 11 -5.90 21.46 7.20
CA ALA A 11 -4.44 21.53 7.27
C ALA A 11 -3.77 21.53 5.88
N GLY A 12 -4.53 21.40 4.78
CA GLY A 12 -3.97 21.27 3.43
C GLY A 12 -3.26 19.92 3.19
N ILE A 13 -3.69 18.86 3.88
CA ILE A 13 -3.21 17.49 3.66
C ILE A 13 -4.14 16.83 2.63
N ASP A 14 -3.57 16.45 1.48
CA ASP A 14 -4.34 15.89 0.35
C ASP A 14 -4.36 14.36 0.32
N VAL A 15 -3.43 13.70 1.03
CA VAL A 15 -3.21 12.25 0.92
C VAL A 15 -2.93 11.61 2.28
N TRP A 16 -3.62 10.50 2.56
CA TRP A 16 -3.24 9.55 3.59
C TRP A 16 -2.30 8.46 3.05
N VAL A 17 -1.17 8.26 3.71
CA VAL A 17 -0.28 7.12 3.48
C VAL A 17 -0.61 6.04 4.51
N VAL A 18 -1.28 4.98 4.08
CA VAL A 18 -1.95 4.01 4.97
C VAL A 18 -1.10 2.76 5.12
N SER A 19 -0.68 2.46 6.34
CA SER A 19 0.07 1.26 6.69
C SER A 19 -0.66 -0.01 6.26
N TYR A 20 0.02 -0.86 5.48
CA TYR A 20 -0.44 -2.17 5.02
C TYR A 20 0.62 -3.23 5.36
N LYS A 21 0.23 -4.17 6.23
CA LYS A 21 1.05 -5.34 6.58
C LYS A 21 0.56 -6.60 5.86
N SER A 22 -0.73 -6.88 5.99
CA SER A 22 -1.42 -8.01 5.35
C SER A 22 -2.92 -7.72 5.35
N GLU A 23 -3.67 -8.46 4.54
CA GLU A 23 -5.14 -8.37 4.49
C GLU A 23 -5.81 -8.67 5.85
N THR A 24 -5.20 -9.55 6.65
CA THR A 24 -5.72 -9.98 7.95
C THR A 24 -5.23 -9.11 9.11
N SER A 25 -4.33 -8.15 8.87
CA SER A 25 -3.80 -7.31 9.95
C SER A 25 -4.87 -6.38 10.53
N GLN A 26 -4.82 -6.15 11.85
CA GLN A 26 -5.78 -5.26 12.53
C GLN A 26 -5.80 -3.87 11.89
N THR A 27 -4.64 -3.34 11.50
CA THR A 27 -4.53 -2.04 10.83
C THR A 27 -5.32 -2.00 9.51
N THR A 28 -5.24 -3.05 8.70
CA THR A 28 -6.03 -3.16 7.46
C THR A 28 -7.53 -3.25 7.78
N GLN A 29 -7.92 -4.03 8.80
CA GLN A 29 -9.32 -4.16 9.21
C GLN A 29 -9.90 -2.84 9.74
N ASP A 30 -9.15 -2.11 10.56
CA ASP A 30 -9.54 -0.80 11.09
C ASP A 30 -9.69 0.23 9.97
N PHE A 31 -8.79 0.20 8.98
CA PHE A 31 -8.87 1.04 7.79
C PHE A 31 -10.15 0.77 6.99
N GLN A 32 -10.48 -0.50 6.77
CA GLN A 32 -11.69 -0.94 6.07
C GLN A 32 -12.97 -0.62 6.86
N ALA A 33 -12.95 -0.77 8.18
CA ALA A 33 -14.10 -0.48 9.02
C ALA A 33 -14.32 1.02 9.23
N GLY A 34 -13.26 1.83 9.16
CA GLY A 34 -13.28 3.26 9.41
C GLY A 34 -13.21 4.10 8.13
N MET A 35 -12.00 4.26 7.59
CA MET A 35 -11.72 5.21 6.49
C MET A 35 -12.52 4.88 5.24
N MET A 36 -12.55 3.62 4.83
CA MET A 36 -13.28 3.17 3.64
C MET A 36 -14.81 3.29 3.74
N LYS A 37 -15.35 3.51 4.94
CA LYS A 37 -16.79 3.71 5.21
C LYS A 37 -17.13 5.15 5.58
N ALA A 38 -16.16 6.06 5.59
CA ALA A 38 -16.40 7.47 5.93
C ALA A 38 -17.26 8.13 4.84
N ASN A 39 -18.30 8.88 5.22
CA ASN A 39 -19.16 9.55 4.23
C ASN A 39 -18.43 10.66 3.45
N ASN A 40 -17.24 11.07 3.90
CA ASN A 40 -16.40 12.08 3.28
C ASN A 40 -15.07 11.52 2.75
N ILE A 41 -15.01 10.22 2.43
CA ILE A 41 -13.85 9.55 1.84
C ILE A 41 -13.42 10.18 0.49
N ASP A 42 -14.36 10.76 -0.23
CA ASP A 42 -14.15 11.45 -1.51
C ASP A 42 -13.34 12.75 -1.39
N LYS A 43 -13.24 13.30 -0.17
CA LYS A 43 -12.54 14.58 0.09
C LYS A 43 -11.02 14.44 0.28
N ILE A 44 -10.48 13.24 0.34
CA ILE A 44 -9.05 12.99 0.55
C ILE A 44 -8.60 11.80 -0.30
N LYS A 45 -7.35 11.83 -0.77
CA LYS A 45 -6.76 10.66 -1.43
C LYS A 45 -6.08 9.74 -0.43
N PHE A 46 -5.82 8.50 -0.82
CA PHE A 46 -5.01 7.58 -0.05
C PHE A 46 -4.16 6.68 -0.93
N CYS A 47 -3.01 6.24 -0.41
CA CYS A 47 -2.21 5.16 -0.98
C CYS A 47 -1.79 4.18 0.11
N MET A 48 -1.37 2.99 -0.30
CA MET A 48 -0.85 1.99 0.63
C MET A 48 0.64 2.20 0.89
N LEU A 49 1.03 2.08 2.15
CA LEU A 49 2.41 1.93 2.62
C LEU A 49 2.64 0.45 2.91
N TYR A 50 3.38 -0.23 2.05
CA TYR A 50 3.78 -1.60 2.28
C TYR A 50 4.81 -1.68 3.41
N GLU A 51 4.39 -2.23 4.55
CA GLU A 51 5.18 -2.35 5.78
C GLU A 51 6.18 -3.50 5.71
N THR A 52 7.20 -3.36 4.86
CA THR A 52 8.29 -4.35 4.65
C THR A 52 8.69 -5.11 5.91
N LEU A 53 8.95 -4.41 7.03
CA LEU A 53 9.45 -5.00 8.27
C LEU A 53 8.50 -6.01 8.94
N SER A 54 7.23 -5.98 8.58
CA SER A 54 6.21 -6.83 9.16
C SER A 54 5.44 -7.65 8.13
N ALA A 55 5.45 -7.23 6.87
CA ALA A 55 4.79 -7.90 5.75
C ALA A 55 5.65 -9.01 5.15
N LEU A 56 6.99 -8.85 5.16
CA LEU A 56 7.89 -9.84 4.58
C LEU A 56 8.28 -10.93 5.59
N PRO A 57 8.27 -12.21 5.17
CA PRO A 57 8.79 -13.32 5.99
C PRO A 57 10.33 -13.32 6.06
N THR A 58 10.99 -12.79 5.04
CA THR A 58 12.45 -12.63 4.95
C THR A 58 12.76 -11.38 4.13
N TYR A 59 13.92 -10.78 4.38
CA TYR A 59 14.40 -9.62 3.63
C TYR A 59 15.37 -9.99 2.51
N ASP A 60 15.76 -11.26 2.44
CA ASP A 60 16.67 -11.78 1.42
C ASP A 60 15.87 -12.25 0.19
N PHE A 61 16.18 -11.65 -0.97
CA PHE A 61 15.58 -11.96 -2.26
C PHE A 61 16.42 -12.94 -3.09
N SER A 62 17.49 -13.53 -2.52
CA SER A 62 18.40 -14.45 -3.22
C SER A 62 17.74 -15.74 -3.70
N ASP A 63 16.72 -16.24 -2.98
CA ASP A 63 15.95 -17.42 -3.37
C ASP A 63 14.93 -17.13 -4.50
N GLY A 64 14.80 -15.86 -4.89
CA GLY A 64 13.94 -15.34 -5.96
C GLY A 64 12.44 -15.61 -5.78
N THR A 65 12.01 -16.24 -4.69
CA THR A 65 10.66 -16.80 -4.56
C THR A 65 10.01 -16.36 -3.27
N THR A 66 10.58 -16.63 -2.09
CA THR A 66 9.87 -16.40 -0.83
C THR A 66 9.56 -14.91 -0.61
N ALA A 67 10.57 -14.04 -0.70
CA ALA A 67 10.38 -12.60 -0.51
C ALA A 67 9.63 -11.99 -1.70
N LEU A 68 10.00 -12.37 -2.92
CA LEU A 68 9.42 -11.80 -4.15
C LEU A 68 7.94 -12.14 -4.28
N ASP A 69 7.56 -13.41 -4.11
CA ASP A 69 6.17 -13.87 -4.16
C ASP A 69 5.34 -13.21 -3.05
N SER A 70 5.93 -12.98 -1.87
CA SER A 70 5.25 -12.28 -0.76
C SER A 70 4.93 -10.82 -1.11
N VAL A 71 5.87 -10.09 -1.72
CA VAL A 71 5.61 -8.72 -2.20
C VAL A 71 4.57 -8.77 -3.31
N ILE A 72 4.73 -9.63 -4.32
CA ILE A 72 3.82 -9.73 -5.46
C ILE A 72 2.40 -10.04 -5.01
N GLY A 73 2.21 -11.04 -4.14
CA GLY A 73 0.90 -11.40 -3.60
C GLY A 73 0.25 -10.23 -2.85
N SER A 74 1.05 -9.49 -2.08
CA SER A 74 0.57 -8.27 -1.41
C SER A 74 0.18 -7.17 -2.40
N MET A 75 0.96 -6.95 -3.46
CA MET A 75 0.66 -5.94 -4.48
C MET A 75 -0.59 -6.30 -5.29
N ILE A 76 -0.79 -7.59 -5.62
CA ILE A 76 -2.01 -8.09 -6.27
C ILE A 76 -3.23 -7.82 -5.39
N HIS A 77 -3.16 -8.17 -4.10
CA HIS A 77 -4.25 -7.90 -3.18
C HIS A 77 -4.54 -6.39 -3.08
N ILE A 78 -3.51 -5.56 -2.96
CA ILE A 78 -3.67 -4.10 -2.90
C ILE A 78 -4.32 -3.57 -4.18
N ARG A 79 -3.90 -4.07 -5.35
CA ARG A 79 -4.48 -3.72 -6.66
C ARG A 79 -5.96 -4.02 -6.67
N ASP A 80 -6.30 -5.29 -6.46
CA ASP A 80 -7.66 -5.81 -6.60
C ASP A 80 -8.62 -5.17 -5.60
N THR A 81 -8.11 -4.76 -4.43
CA THR A 81 -8.92 -4.19 -3.35
C THR A 81 -9.07 -2.67 -3.46
N TYR A 82 -8.02 -1.96 -3.87
CA TYR A 82 -7.96 -0.50 -3.67
C TYR A 82 -7.71 0.33 -4.93
N PHE A 83 -7.04 -0.17 -5.97
CA PHE A 83 -6.59 0.69 -7.07
C PHE A 83 -7.73 1.33 -7.87
N ASP A 84 -8.89 0.70 -7.92
CA ASP A 84 -10.06 1.23 -8.62
C ASP A 84 -10.91 2.17 -7.76
N HIS A 85 -10.59 2.32 -6.48
CA HIS A 85 -11.30 3.26 -5.62
C HIS A 85 -11.08 4.71 -6.11
N PRO A 86 -12.14 5.55 -6.24
CA PRO A 86 -12.00 6.93 -6.73
C PRO A 86 -11.05 7.82 -5.92
N SER A 87 -10.94 7.53 -4.62
CA SER A 87 -10.00 8.20 -3.70
C SER A 87 -8.60 7.57 -3.65
N TYR A 88 -8.31 6.50 -4.40
CA TYR A 88 -6.94 5.99 -4.48
C TYR A 88 -6.04 7.00 -5.19
N LEU A 89 -4.86 7.27 -4.64
CA LEU A 89 -3.90 8.19 -5.23
C LEU A 89 -3.35 7.59 -6.52
N LYS A 90 -3.52 8.32 -7.62
CA LYS A 90 -2.92 8.02 -8.91
C LYS A 90 -2.10 9.23 -9.37
N ILE A 91 -0.88 9.00 -9.82
CA ILE A 91 -0.01 10.02 -10.44
C ILE A 91 0.13 9.64 -11.92
N ASN A 92 -0.31 10.53 -12.82
CA ASN A 92 -0.35 10.26 -14.27
C ASN A 92 -1.10 8.96 -14.61
N GLY A 93 -2.23 8.73 -13.93
CA GLY A 93 -3.05 7.51 -14.11
C GLY A 93 -2.49 6.26 -13.41
N ARG A 94 -1.28 6.30 -12.83
CA ARG A 94 -0.64 5.15 -12.20
C ARG A 94 -0.90 5.13 -10.70
N PRO A 95 -1.42 4.02 -10.13
CA PRO A 95 -1.63 3.89 -8.69
C PRO A 95 -0.30 3.98 -7.93
N VAL A 96 -0.31 4.66 -6.78
CA VAL A 96 0.87 4.85 -5.95
C VAL A 96 0.88 3.85 -4.80
N VAL A 97 2.01 3.17 -4.61
CA VAL A 97 2.32 2.38 -3.41
C VAL A 97 3.65 2.87 -2.85
N CYS A 98 3.70 3.14 -1.56
CA CYS A 98 4.93 3.48 -0.85
C CYS A 98 5.55 2.20 -0.28
N LEU A 99 6.85 1.98 -0.49
CA LEU A 99 7.57 0.83 0.08
C LEU A 99 8.36 1.28 1.31
N TYR A 100 8.03 0.75 2.49
CA TYR A 100 8.72 1.12 3.72
C TYR A 100 10.09 0.43 3.81
N VAL A 101 11.14 1.14 4.21
CA VAL A 101 12.47 0.56 4.53
C VAL A 101 13.06 -0.34 3.43
N THR A 102 13.05 0.11 2.17
CA THR A 102 13.65 -0.63 1.04
C THR A 102 15.15 -0.92 1.23
N ARG A 103 15.87 -0.12 2.02
CA ARG A 103 17.29 -0.36 2.38
C ARG A 103 17.55 -1.70 3.09
N ARG A 104 16.50 -2.39 3.57
CA ARG A 104 16.61 -3.71 4.20
C ARG A 104 16.47 -4.85 3.20
N TRP A 105 16.06 -4.59 1.97
CA TRP A 105 15.91 -5.62 0.94
C TRP A 105 17.32 -6.05 0.48
N GLU A 106 17.71 -7.26 0.86
CA GLU A 106 18.98 -7.87 0.55
C GLU A 106 18.84 -8.65 -0.77
N ASN A 107 19.85 -8.58 -1.64
CA ASN A 107 19.86 -9.27 -2.95
C ASN A 107 18.66 -8.96 -3.87
N PHE A 108 18.05 -7.78 -3.71
CA PHE A 108 17.01 -7.30 -4.60
C PHE A 108 17.62 -6.73 -5.88
N GLU A 109 17.43 -7.44 -7.00
CA GLU A 109 17.98 -7.08 -8.30
C GLU A 109 17.00 -6.25 -9.15
N PRO A 110 17.47 -5.36 -10.04
CA PRO A 110 16.58 -4.50 -10.84
C PRO A 110 15.51 -5.23 -11.65
N ASN A 111 15.79 -6.44 -12.15
CA ASN A 111 14.82 -7.25 -12.90
C ASN A 111 13.61 -7.67 -12.05
N MET A 112 13.77 -7.80 -10.72
CA MET A 112 12.68 -8.15 -9.81
C MET A 112 11.62 -7.05 -9.77
N LEU A 113 12.03 -5.78 -9.94
CA LEU A 113 11.09 -4.68 -10.05
C LEU A 113 10.24 -4.77 -11.33
N ASP A 114 10.80 -5.29 -12.42
CA ASP A 114 10.06 -5.49 -13.67
C ASP A 114 9.09 -6.67 -13.56
N ILE A 115 9.51 -7.78 -12.94
CA ILE A 115 8.63 -8.91 -12.60
C ILE A 115 7.44 -8.43 -11.75
N MET A 116 7.70 -7.60 -10.73
CA MET A 116 6.64 -7.02 -9.90
C MET A 116 5.66 -6.17 -10.70
N LYS A 117 6.12 -5.38 -11.67
CA LYS A 117 5.26 -4.55 -12.53
C LYS A 117 4.42 -5.38 -13.49
N GLU A 118 4.97 -6.47 -14.03
CA GLU A 118 4.26 -7.36 -14.95
C GLU A 118 3.14 -8.15 -14.26
N ALA A 119 3.29 -8.41 -12.97
CA ALA A 119 2.28 -9.13 -12.17
C ALA A 119 1.05 -8.28 -11.78
N ILE A 120 1.14 -6.94 -11.84
CA ILE A 120 0.10 -6.02 -11.35
C ILE A 120 -0.53 -5.19 -12.45
#